data_AF-A0A944E3X5-F1
#
_entry.id   AF-A0A944E3X5-F1
#
_cell.length_a   1.000
_cell.length_b   1.000
_cell.length_c   1.000
_cell.angle_alpha   90.00
_cell.angle_beta   90.00
_cell.angle_gamma   90.00
#
_symmetry.space_group_name_H-M   'P 1'
#
loop_
_entity.id
_entity.type
_entity.pdbx_description
1 polymer ?
#
loop_
_entity_poly.entity_id
_entity_poly.type
_entity_poly.pdbx_seq_one_letter_code
_entity_poly.pdbx_strand_id
1 'polypeptide(L)' 'MLWLLIPYALFLGALPLVDRVRPTVLGVPFLFFWLLLATLLTPAAVFLAWRGDRKRGRV' A
#
# COMPACT_ATOMS: atom_id res chain seq x y z
N MET A 1 -37.23 11.41 18.90
CA MET A 1 -36.35 10.22 19.04
C MET A 1 -35.78 9.73 17.72
N LEU A 2 -36.51 9.81 16.59
CA LEU A 2 -36.03 9.41 15.27
C LEU A 2 -34.76 10.17 14.79
N TRP A 3 -34.58 11.42 15.23
CA TRP A 3 -33.39 12.24 14.95
C TRP A 3 -32.07 11.62 15.43
N LEU A 4 -32.11 10.72 16.43
CA LEU A 4 -30.92 10.02 16.91
C LEU A 4 -30.44 8.93 15.93
N LEU A 5 -31.25 8.54 14.95
CA LEU A 5 -30.87 7.57 13.92
C LEU A 5 -30.07 8.20 12.79
N ILE A 6 -30.11 9.53 12.65
CA ILE A 6 -29.40 10.27 11.59
C ILE A 6 -27.87 10.05 11.66
N PRO A 7 -27.19 10.22 12.81
CA PRO A 7 -25.75 9.92 12.88
C PRO A 7 -25.46 8.44 12.59
N TYR A 8 -26.34 7.51 12.96
CA TYR A 8 -26.19 6.09 12.67
C TYR A 8 -26.36 5.76 11.19
N ALA A 9 -27.38 6.32 10.53
CA ALA A 9 -27.62 6.14 9.11
C ALA A 9 -26.50 6.79 8.28
N LEU A 10 -26.01 7.96 8.69
CA LEU A 10 -24.86 8.62 8.09
C LEU A 10 -23.58 7.79 8.27
N PHE A 11 -23.35 7.21 9.45
CA PHE A 11 -22.21 6.35 9.70
C PHE A 11 -22.25 5.08 8.86
N LEU A 12 -23.40 4.39 8.81
CA LEU A 12 -23.61 3.19 8.01
C LEU A 12 -23.54 3.45 6.50
N GLY A 13 -23.97 4.64 6.05
CA GLY A 13 -23.88 5.06 4.65
C GLY A 13 -22.47 5.54 4.28
N ALA A 14 -21.77 6.26 5.17
CA ALA A 14 -20.42 6.74 4.95
C ALA A 14 -19.38 5.61 5.03
N LEU A 15 -19.60 4.60 5.88
CA LEU A 15 -18.74 3.43 6.01
C LEU A 15 -18.39 2.83 4.65
N PRO A 16 -19.33 2.37 3.80
CA PRO A 16 -19.00 1.79 2.51
C PRO A 16 -18.45 2.82 1.51
N LEU A 17 -18.66 4.14 1.68
CA LEU A 17 -17.99 5.14 0.84
C LEU A 17 -16.51 5.32 1.21
N VAL A 18 -16.17 5.21 2.50
CA VAL A 18 -14.79 5.28 3.00
C VAL A 18 -14.09 3.91 2.88
N ASP A 19 -14.77 2.82 3.24
CA ASP A 19 -14.32 1.43 3.13
C ASP A 19 -14.26 0.92 1.68
N ARG A 20 -14.85 1.62 0.70
CA ARG A 20 -14.55 1.40 -0.73
C ARG A 20 -13.07 1.63 -1.04
N VAL A 21 -12.39 2.40 -0.19
CA VAL A 21 -10.95 2.56 -0.19
C VAL A 21 -10.32 1.52 0.76
N ARG A 22 -10.60 0.23 0.54
CA ARG A 22 -9.55 -0.77 0.74
C ARG A 22 -8.70 -0.63 -0.50
N PRO A 23 -7.61 0.17 -0.52
CA PRO A 23 -6.89 0.43 -1.75
C PRO A 23 -6.25 -0.91 -2.14
N THR A 24 -6.90 -1.66 -3.02
CA THR A 24 -6.51 -3.03 -3.30
C THR A 24 -5.88 -2.99 -4.67
N VAL A 25 -4.55 -3.04 -4.72
CA VAL A 25 -3.80 -3.00 -5.98
C VAL A 25 -3.70 -4.44 -6.48
N LEU A 26 -4.20 -4.74 -7.69
CA LEU A 26 -4.18 -6.10 -8.27
C LEU A 26 -4.83 -7.20 -7.39
N GLY A 27 -5.76 -6.85 -6.51
CA GLY A 27 -6.39 -7.81 -5.60
C GLY A 27 -5.67 -8.03 -4.27
N VAL A 28 -4.53 -7.38 -4.02
CA VAL A 28 -3.83 -7.37 -2.71
C VAL A 28 -4.02 -6.04 -1.95
N PRO A 29 -4.15 -6.06 -0.61
CA PRO A 29 -4.31 -4.82 0.17
C PRO A 29 -3.12 -3.87 -0.02
N PHE A 30 -3.37 -2.56 -0.01
CA PHE A 30 -2.38 -1.51 -0.28
C PHE A 30 -1.06 -1.70 0.46
N LEU A 31 -1.15 -1.89 1.79
CA LEU A 31 0.02 -2.07 2.64
C LEU A 31 0.82 -3.31 2.24
N PHE A 32 0.14 -4.41 1.90
CA PHE A 32 0.79 -5.63 1.43
C PHE A 32 1.44 -5.46 0.06
N PHE A 33 0.80 -4.74 -0.86
CA PHE A 33 1.38 -4.42 -2.16
C PHE A 33 2.70 -3.65 -2.01
N TRP A 34 2.69 -2.58 -1.21
CA TRP A 34 3.89 -1.77 -0.96
C TRP A 34 4.96 -2.54 -0.18
N LEU A 35 4.58 -3.39 0.77
CA LEU A 35 5.50 -4.23 1.52
C LEU A 35 6.19 -5.27 0.61
N LEU A 36 5.42 -5.94 -0.25
CA LEU A 36 5.96 -6.89 -1.23
C LEU A 36 6.89 -6.18 -2.22
N LEU A 37 6.48 -5.01 -2.72
CA LEU A 37 7.30 -4.18 -3.60
C LEU A 37 8.60 -3.76 -2.92
N ALA A 38 8.55 -3.28 -1.67
CA ALA A 38 9.73 -2.92 -0.90
C ALA A 38 10.68 -4.13 -0.70
N THR A 39 10.11 -5.29 -0.40
CA THR A 39 10.87 -6.55 -0.24
C THR A 39 11.62 -6.94 -1.50
N LEU A 40 11.04 -6.74 -2.69
CA LEU A 40 11.70 -6.98 -3.97
C LEU A 40 12.68 -5.86 -4.35
N LEU A 41 12.38 -4.62 -3.98
CA LEU A 41 13.24 -3.46 -4.23
C LEU A 41 14.55 -3.52 -3.46
N THR A 42 14.58 -4.08 -2.23
CA THR A 42 15.82 -4.19 -1.44
C THR A 42 16.92 -5.00 -2.15
N PRO A 43 16.70 -6.27 -2.56
CA PRO A 43 17.72 -7.01 -3.29
C PRO A 43 18.00 -6.41 -4.66
N ALA A 44 17.00 -5.81 -5.34
CA ALA A 44 17.22 -5.12 -6.60
C ALA A 44 18.15 -3.91 -6.45
N ALA A 45 17.97 -3.11 -5.39
CA ALA A 45 18.83 -1.97 -5.08
C ALA A 45 20.25 -2.43 -4.71
N VAL A 46 20.39 -3.48 -3.89
CA VAL A 46 21.71 -4.07 -3.55
C VAL A 46 22.40 -4.61 -4.80
N PHE A 47 21.67 -5.28 -5.68
CA PHE A 47 22.20 -5.79 -6.94
C PHE A 47 22.64 -4.65 -7.88
N LEU A 48 21.85 -3.59 -7.98
CA LEU A 48 22.20 -2.40 -8.77
C LEU A 48 23.43 -1.69 -8.19
N ALA A 49 23.54 -1.58 -6.86
CA ALA A 49 24.71 -1.05 -6.18
C ALA A 49 25.95 -1.89 -6.48
N TRP A 50 25.87 -3.22 -6.30
CA TRP A 50 26.96 -4.15 -6.63
C TRP A 50 27.38 -4.07 -8.11
N ARG A 51 26.41 -3.99 -9.03
CA ARG A 51 26.68 -3.85 -10.46
C ARG A 51 27.34 -2.50 -10.79
N GLY A 52 26.92 -1.44 -10.10
CA GLY A 52 27.53 -0.12 -10.19
C GLY A 52 28.98 -0.11 -9.72
N ASP A 53 29.25 -0.71 -8.56
CA ASP A 53 30.59 -0.82 -7.99
C ASP A 53 31.53 -1.64 -8.89
N ARG A 54 31.04 -2.75 -9.47
CA ARG A 54 31.80 -3.52 -10.46
C ARG A 54 32.10 -2.71 -11.72
N LYS A 55 31.13 -1.93 -12.24
CA LYS A 55 31.38 -1.07 -13.41
C LYS A 55 32.37 0.06 -13.13
N ARG A 56 32.51 0.47 -11.86
CA ARG A 56 33.43 1.53 -11.44
C ARG A 56 34.84 1.04 -11.08
N GLY A 57 35.09 -0.28 -11.17
CA GLY A 57 36.43 -0.87 -11.04
C GLY A 57 37.05 -0.76 -9.64
N ARG A 58 36.24 -0.76 -8.57
CA ARG A 58 36.75 -0.73 -7.17
C ARG A 58 36.93 -2.13 -6.55
N VAL A 59 36.97 -3.18 -7.36
CA VAL A 59 37.33 -4.56 -6.99
C VAL A 59 38.21 -5.17 -8.05
#